data_AF-A0A835HH33-F1
#
_entry.id   AF-A0A835HH33-F1
#
_cell.length_a   1.000
_cell.length_b   1.000
_cell.length_c   1.000
_cell.angle_alpha   90.00
_cell.angle_beta   90.00
_cell.angle_gamma   90.00
#
_symmetry.space_group_name_H-M   'P 1'
#
loop_
_entity.id
_entity.type
_entity.pdbx_description
1 polymer ?
#
loop_
_entity_poly.entity_id
_entity_poly.type
_entity_poly.pdbx_seq_one_letter_code
_entity_poly.pdbx_strand_id
1 'polypeptide(L)'
;MDEPTSGLDARATAIVMRTVRNTVDTGKTMVCTIHQPIIDIFEVFDELFLMKRGGEEIYVGPLGHNSCHLIKYFEVSPNPNLIM
;
A
#
# COMPACT_ATOMS: atom_id res chain seq x y z
N MET A 1 9.88 -7.15 -1.54
CA MET A 1 10.52 -6.38 -2.64
C MET A 1 10.73 -4.98 -2.14
N ASP A 2 11.92 -4.43 -2.31
CA ASP A 2 12.21 -3.05 -1.89
C ASP A 2 12.02 -2.11 -3.09
N GLU A 3 11.10 -1.16 -2.96
CA GLU A 3 10.71 -0.18 -3.99
C GLU A 3 10.61 -0.70 -5.45
N PRO A 4 9.69 -1.64 -5.76
CA PRO A 4 9.63 -2.30 -7.07
C PRO A 4 9.30 -1.36 -8.24
N THR A 5 8.92 -0.10 -7.97
CA THR A 5 8.47 0.88 -8.96
C THR A 5 9.40 2.09 -9.06
N SER A 6 10.55 2.08 -8.35
CA SER A 6 11.49 3.21 -8.33
C SER A 6 12.08 3.46 -9.73
N GLY A 7 12.00 4.72 -10.20
CA GLY A 7 12.54 5.13 -11.50
C GLY A 7 11.78 4.65 -12.74
N LEU A 8 10.60 4.02 -12.57
CA LEU A 8 9.77 3.56 -13.68
C LEU A 8 8.74 4.63 -14.11
N ASP A 9 8.41 4.64 -15.40
CA ASP A 9 7.24 5.38 -15.88
C ASP A 9 5.94 4.68 -15.47
N ALA A 10 4.79 5.34 -15.70
CA ALA A 10 3.49 4.81 -15.31
C ALA A 10 3.16 3.46 -15.97
N ARG A 11 3.58 3.23 -17.22
CA ARG A 11 3.29 1.98 -17.94
C ARG A 11 4.14 0.84 -17.42
N ALA A 12 5.45 1.06 -17.26
CA ALA A 12 6.36 0.08 -16.70
C ALA A 12 5.95 -0.31 -15.28
N THR A 13 5.53 0.68 -14.48
CA THR A 13 4.99 0.46 -13.14
C THR A 13 3.74 -0.42 -13.14
N ALA A 14 2.77 -0.14 -14.01
CA ALA A 14 1.55 -0.95 -14.13
C ALA A 14 1.87 -2.40 -14.53
N ILE A 15 2.85 -2.62 -15.41
CA ILE A 15 3.30 -3.97 -15.81
C ILE A 15 3.92 -4.72 -14.62
N VAL A 16 4.78 -4.06 -13.85
CA VAL A 16 5.41 -4.64 -12.66
C VAL A 16 4.33 -5.00 -11.63
N MET A 17 3.44 -4.08 -11.29
CA MET A 17 2.40 -4.33 -10.30
C MET A 17 1.39 -5.39 -10.75
N ARG A 18 1.07 -5.48 -12.05
CA ARG A 18 0.26 -6.60 -12.58
C ARG A 18 0.96 -7.94 -12.40
N THR A 19 2.28 -7.99 -12.58
CA THR A 19 3.06 -9.22 -12.40
C THR A 19 3.12 -9.63 -10.93
N VAL A 20 3.25 -8.66 -10.03
CA VAL A 20 3.13 -8.86 -8.58
C VAL A 20 1.76 -9.47 -8.24
N ARG A 21 0.67 -8.82 -8.67
CA ARG A 21 -0.71 -9.30 -8.44
C ARG A 21 -0.92 -10.72 -8.96
N ASN A 22 -0.55 -10.99 -10.21
CA ASN A 22 -0.68 -12.31 -10.82
C ASN A 22 0.05 -13.40 -10.03
N THR A 23 1.20 -13.05 -9.44
CA THR A 23 1.98 -14.01 -8.65
C THR A 23 1.34 -14.25 -7.29
N VAL A 24 0.79 -13.22 -6.65
CA VAL A 24 0.00 -13.36 -5.42
C VAL A 24 -1.22 -14.26 -5.66
N ASP A 25 -1.90 -14.11 -6.80
CA ASP A 25 -3.04 -14.93 -7.20
C ASP A 25 -2.70 -16.42 -7.37
N THR A 26 -1.42 -16.79 -7.46
CA THR A 26 -0.97 -18.20 -7.44
C THR A 26 -0.90 -18.80 -6.02
N GLY A 27 -1.37 -18.08 -5.00
CA GLY A 27 -1.33 -18.49 -3.60
C GLY A 27 -0.01 -18.17 -2.89
N LYS A 28 0.80 -17.28 -3.46
CA LYS A 28 2.06 -16.81 -2.83
C LYS A 28 1.83 -15.51 -2.07
N THR A 29 2.48 -15.35 -0.93
CA THR A 29 2.49 -14.08 -0.21
C THR A 29 3.63 -13.21 -0.71
N MET A 30 3.34 -11.95 -1.03
CA MET A 30 4.35 -10.94 -1.29
C MET A 30 4.27 -9.81 -0.29
N VAL A 31 5.43 -9.34 0.14
CA VAL A 31 5.58 -8.15 0.96
C VAL A 31 6.46 -7.18 0.18
N CYS A 32 6.01 -5.94 0.00
CA CYS A 32 6.82 -4.89 -0.59
C CYS A 32 6.69 -3.56 0.15
N THR A 33 7.80 -2.84 0.17
CA THR A 33 7.90 -1.47 0.67
C THR A 33 7.75 -0.53 -0.51
N ILE A 34 6.81 0.41 -0.42
CA ILE A 34 6.65 1.50 -1.39
C ILE A 34 6.66 2.80 -0.63
N HIS A 35 7.67 3.64 -0.91
CA HIS A 35 7.83 4.89 -0.18
C HIS A 35 6.84 5.97 -0.63
N GLN A 36 6.30 5.91 -1.86
CA GLN A 36 5.33 6.86 -2.40
C GLN A 36 4.46 6.21 -3.50
N PRO A 37 3.42 5.43 -3.16
CA PRO A 37 2.55 4.83 -4.16
C PRO A 37 1.67 5.88 -4.84
N ILE A 38 1.54 5.83 -6.15
CA ILE A 38 0.41 6.49 -6.83
C ILE A 38 -0.88 5.70 -6.55
N ILE A 39 -2.03 6.34 -6.70
CA ILE A 39 -3.34 5.76 -6.33
C ILE A 39 -3.60 4.39 -6.97
N ASP A 40 -3.25 4.24 -8.25
CA ASP A 40 -3.44 2.98 -8.99
C ASP A 40 -2.60 1.82 -8.42
N ILE A 41 -1.44 2.11 -7.84
CA ILE A 41 -0.58 1.10 -7.20
C ILE A 41 -1.12 0.77 -5.81
N PHE A 42 -1.59 1.80 -5.10
CA PHE A 42 -2.07 1.68 -3.74
C PHE A 42 -3.24 0.70 -3.63
N GLU A 43 -4.18 0.76 -4.57
CA GLU A 43 -5.36 -0.13 -4.61
C GLU A 43 -5.04 -1.59 -4.98
N VAL A 44 -3.79 -1.92 -5.38
CA VAL A 44 -3.39 -3.31 -5.68
C VAL A 44 -3.15 -4.13 -4.41
N PHE A 45 -2.96 -3.48 -3.27
CA PHE A 45 -2.63 -4.13 -2.00
C PHE A 45 -3.85 -4.69 -1.29
N ASP A 46 -3.73 -5.94 -0.83
CA ASP A 46 -4.75 -6.57 0.01
C ASP A 46 -4.71 -6.01 1.45
N GLU A 47 -3.50 -5.86 2.00
CA GLU A 47 -3.22 -5.37 3.35
C GLU A 47 -2.12 -4.30 3.33
N LEU A 48 -2.19 -3.37 4.28
CA LEU A 48 -1.24 -2.27 4.44
C LEU A 48 -0.61 -2.32 5.83
N PHE A 49 0.72 -2.16 5.88
CA PHE A 49 1.48 -1.88 7.09
C PHE A 49 2.01 -0.44 7.00
N LEU A 50 1.24 0.52 7.52
CA LEU A 50 1.56 1.94 7.46
C LEU A 50 2.34 2.37 8.69
N MET A 51 3.50 2.99 8.48
CA MET A 51 4.38 3.48 9.54
C MET A 51 4.58 4.99 9.43
N LYS A 52 4.76 5.65 10.58
CA LYS A 52 5.29 7.02 10.62
C LYS A 52 6.80 7.00 10.84
N ARG A 53 7.40 8.19 10.70
CA ARG A 53 8.80 8.43 11.10
C ARG A 53 9.04 7.91 12.52
N GLY A 54 10.19 7.26 12.71
CA GLY A 54 10.54 6.60 13.96
C GLY A 54 10.17 5.12 14.04
N GLY A 55 9.53 4.56 13.00
CA GLY A 55 9.19 3.13 12.94
C GLY A 55 7.95 2.76 13.76
N GLU A 56 7.16 3.76 14.16
CA GLU A 56 5.91 3.55 14.86
C GLU A 56 4.79 3.19 13.88
N GLU A 57 4.01 2.19 14.24
CA GLU A 57 2.84 1.74 13.50
C GLU A 57 1.73 2.80 13.55
N ILE A 58 1.14 3.10 12.39
CA ILE A 58 -0.08 3.92 12.27
C ILE A 58 -1.29 3.04 12.04
N TYR A 59 -1.17 2.08 11.11
CA TYR A 59 -2.26 1.22 10.67
C TYR A 59 -1.70 -0.11 10.16
N VAL A 60 -2.29 -1.21 10.62
CA VAL A 60 -2.04 -2.54 10.09
C VAL A 60 -3.36 -3.22 9.84
N GLY A 61 -3.61 -3.59 8.59
CA GLY A 61 -4.83 -4.29 8.24
C GLY A 61 -5.21 -4.24 6.77
N PRO A 62 -6.37 -4.83 6.44
CA PRO A 62 -6.86 -4.92 5.07
C PRO A 62 -7.27 -3.55 4.53
N LEU A 63 -6.77 -3.18 3.36
CA LEU A 63 -7.06 -1.88 2.74
C LEU A 63 -8.57 -1.70 2.46
N GLY A 64 -9.20 -2.80 2.02
CA GLY A 64 -10.59 -2.81 1.57
C GLY A 64 -10.74 -2.22 0.17
N HIS A 65 -11.91 -2.41 -0.45
CA HIS A 65 -12.19 -1.85 -1.78
C HIS A 65 -12.22 -0.33 -1.71
N ASN A 66 -11.50 0.36 -2.61
CA ASN A 66 -11.35 1.82 -2.61
C ASN A 66 -10.88 2.35 -1.26
N SER A 67 -9.98 1.62 -0.60
CA SER A 67 -9.38 2.01 0.69
C SER A 67 -10.38 2.24 1.84
N CYS A 68 -11.59 1.65 1.76
CA CYS A 68 -12.68 1.97 2.69
C CYS A 68 -12.36 1.67 4.16
N HIS A 69 -11.57 0.64 4.45
CA HIS A 69 -11.20 0.30 5.83
C HIS A 69 -10.18 1.29 6.39
N LEU A 70 -9.21 1.69 5.58
CA LEU A 70 -8.22 2.70 5.95
C LEU A 70 -8.89 4.05 6.22
N ILE A 71 -9.80 4.46 5.34
CA ILE A 71 -10.59 5.70 5.49
C ILE A 71 -11.36 5.67 6.81
N LYS A 72 -12.12 4.58 7.04
CA LYS A 72 -12.91 4.41 8.27
C LYS A 72 -12.04 4.43 9.52
N TYR A 73 -10.85 3.84 9.48
CA TYR A 73 -9.90 3.87 10.60
C TYR A 73 -9.53 5.30 10.98
N PHE A 74 -9.22 6.15 10.00
CA PHE A 74 -8.87 7.55 10.23
C PHE A 74 -10.06 8.46 10.57
N GLU A 75 -11.27 8.13 10.10
CA GLU A 75 -12.49 8.86 10.48
C GLU A 75 -12.86 8.64 11.95
N VAL A 76 -12.69 7.43 12.47
CA VAL A 76 -13.09 7.05 13.84
C VAL A 76 -12.02 7.39 14.87
N SER A 77 -10.74 7.32 14.48
CA SER A 77 -9.60 7.74 15.30
C SER A 77 -8.99 9.01 14.71
N PRO A 78 -9.45 10.21 15.11
CA PRO A 78 -8.75 11.44 14.78
C PRO A 78 -7.43 11.44 15.54
N ASN A 79 -6.37 10.86 14.96
CA ASN A 79 -5.03 10.98 15.51
C ASN A 79 -4.52 12.38 15.15
N PRO A 80 -4.41 13.31 16.11
CA PRO A 80 -4.06 14.71 15.82
C PRO A 80 -2.62 14.86 15.28
N ASN A 81 -1.81 13.80 15.30
CA ASN A 81 -0.44 13.78 14.77
C ASN A 81 -0.33 13.22 13.35
N LEU A 82 -1.44 12.83 12.73
CA LEU A 82 -1.47 12.30 11.37
C LEU A 82 -1.84 13.40 10.37
N ILE A 83 -1.02 14.45 10.32
CA ILE A 83 -1.09 15.44 9.25
C ILE A 83 -0.16 14.90 8.15
N MET A 84 -0.73 14.44 7.04
CA MET A 84 0.04 14.13 5.82
C MET A 84 0.70 15.40 5.27
#